data_AF-A0A936C8S6-F1
#
_entry.id   AF-A0A936C8S6-F1
#
_cell.length_a   1.000
_cell.length_b   1.000
_cell.length_c   1.000
_cell.angle_alpha   90.00
_cell.angle_beta   90.00
_cell.angle_gamma   90.00
#
_symmetry.space_group_name_H-M   'P 1'
#
loop_
_entity.id
_entity.type
_entity.pdbx_description
1 polymer ?
#
loop_
_entity_poly.entity_id
_entity_poly.type
_entity_poly.pdbx_seq_one_letter_code
_entity_poly.pdbx_strand_id
1 'polypeptide(L)'
;MGVLPIPMDFLPLEQASLPDLHEDMYWRSGQDILRAANVIRGDERLQAIYLTNFNCGPDAFLITFFHEQIGDKPFLELEVDEHTADAGMITRCEAFFDSLNIRQVA
;
A
#
# COMPACT_ATOMS: atom_id res chain seq x y z
N MET A 1 -8.06 16.97 -1.15
CA MET A 1 -8.33 15.51 -1.09
C MET A 1 -9.18 15.07 0.10
N GLY A 2 -9.13 15.68 1.30
CA GLY A 2 -10.15 15.44 2.36
C GLY A 2 -10.27 14.00 2.89
N VAL A 3 -9.36 13.11 2.49
CA VAL A 3 -9.25 11.72 2.96
C VAL A 3 -8.09 11.67 3.93
N LEU A 4 -8.34 11.15 5.13
CA LEU A 4 -7.30 10.95 6.13
C LEU A 4 -6.61 9.61 5.87
N PRO A 5 -5.32 9.58 5.52
CA PRO A 5 -4.60 8.33 5.38
C PRO A 5 -4.40 7.69 6.76
N ILE A 6 -4.52 6.36 6.80
CA ILE A 6 -4.18 5.55 7.98
C ILE A 6 -2.78 4.99 7.74
N PRO A 7 -1.76 5.38 8.52
CA PRO A 7 -0.43 4.80 8.40
C PRO A 7 -0.47 3.30 8.68
N MET A 8 0.38 2.52 8.02
CA MET A 8 0.46 1.07 8.17
C MET A 8 0.61 0.64 9.64
N ASP A 9 1.37 1.39 10.44
CA ASP A 9 1.64 1.10 11.85
C ASP A 9 0.40 1.19 12.75
N PHE A 10 -0.69 1.78 12.25
CA PHE A 10 -1.97 1.87 12.97
C PHE A 10 -2.89 0.68 12.67
N LEU A 11 -2.50 -0.21 11.77
CA LEU A 11 -3.20 -1.46 11.53
C LEU A 11 -2.85 -2.50 12.60
N PRO A 12 -3.74 -3.46 12.92
CA PRO A 12 -3.49 -4.50 13.90
C PRO A 12 -2.54 -5.59 13.36
N LEU A 13 -1.32 -5.22 12.97
CA LEU A 13 -0.36 -6.11 12.29
C LEU A 13 0.03 -7.31 13.16
N GLU A 14 0.19 -7.12 14.47
CA GLU A 14 0.54 -8.22 15.40
C GLU A 14 -0.52 -9.31 15.46
N GLN A 15 -1.78 -8.98 15.15
CA GLN A 15 -2.89 -9.92 15.13
C GLN A 15 -3.07 -10.58 13.75
N ALA A 16 -2.42 -10.02 12.72
CA ALA A 16 -2.48 -10.53 11.37
C ALA A 16 -1.41 -11.60 11.15
N SER A 17 -1.82 -12.74 10.60
CA SER A 17 -0.87 -13.76 10.17
C SER A 17 -0.09 -13.28 8.95
N LEU A 18 1.19 -13.66 8.90
CA LEU A 18 1.92 -13.65 7.64
C LEU A 18 1.21 -14.59 6.67
N PRO A 19 1.05 -14.22 5.39
CA PRO A 19 0.51 -15.13 4.40
C PRO A 19 1.43 -16.34 4.20
N ASP A 20 0.85 -17.53 4.11
CA ASP A 20 1.58 -18.80 3.92
C ASP A 20 2.51 -18.75 2.69
N LEU A 21 2.10 -18.01 1.64
CA LEU A 21 2.88 -17.86 0.41
C LEU A 21 4.25 -17.21 0.63
N HIS A 22 4.43 -16.47 1.73
CA HIS A 22 5.64 -15.69 2.03
C HIS A 22 6.07 -15.83 3.49
N GLU A 23 5.88 -17.00 4.10
CA GLU A 23 6.32 -17.28 5.48
C GLU A 23 7.83 -17.04 5.69
N ASP A 24 8.63 -17.24 4.63
CA ASP A 24 10.08 -17.05 4.63
C ASP A 24 10.54 -15.62 4.31
N MET A 25 9.63 -14.63 4.33
CA MET A 25 9.99 -13.23 4.05
C MET A 25 11.09 -12.74 5.00
N TYR A 26 12.28 -12.50 4.45
CA TYR A 26 13.48 -12.18 5.22
C TYR A 26 13.43 -10.80 5.88
N TRP A 27 12.93 -9.79 5.17
CA TRP A 27 12.90 -8.41 5.68
C TRP A 27 11.73 -8.22 6.63
N ARG A 28 12.00 -7.70 7.84
CA ARG A 28 10.94 -7.36 8.80
C ARG A 28 9.93 -6.37 8.23
N SER A 29 10.40 -5.32 7.54
CA SER A 29 9.52 -4.38 6.84
C SER A 29 8.65 -5.08 5.80
N GLY A 30 9.22 -6.03 5.06
CA GLY A 30 8.47 -6.88 4.13
C GLY A 30 7.39 -7.69 4.85
N GLN A 31 7.71 -8.29 5.99
CA GLN A 31 6.72 -9.03 6.78
C GLN A 31 5.55 -8.14 7.21
N ASP A 32 5.85 -6.92 7.67
CA ASP A 32 4.84 -5.97 8.12
C ASP A 32 3.97 -5.47 6.97
N ILE A 33 4.58 -5.21 5.81
CA ILE A 33 3.88 -4.87 4.55
C ILE A 33 2.94 -5.99 4.13
N LEU A 34 3.36 -7.26 4.20
CA LEU A 34 2.52 -8.39 3.81
C LEU A 34 1.39 -8.66 4.81
N ARG A 35 1.65 -8.48 6.11
CA ARG A 35 0.59 -8.48 7.14
C ARG A 35 -0.43 -7.38 6.88
N ALA A 36 0.03 -6.17 6.55
CA ALA A 36 -0.82 -5.05 6.20
C ALA A 36 -1.66 -5.36 4.95
N ALA A 37 -1.06 -5.96 3.91
CA ALA A 37 -1.77 -6.39 2.71
C ALA A 37 -2.91 -7.37 3.05
N ASN A 38 -2.65 -8.33 3.96
CA ASN A 38 -3.65 -9.29 4.41
C ASN A 38 -4.82 -8.62 5.17
N VAL A 39 -4.51 -7.70 6.11
CA VAL A 39 -5.52 -6.91 6.82
C VAL A 39 -6.36 -6.09 5.84
N ILE A 40 -5.70 -5.37 4.92
CA ILE A 40 -6.37 -4.51 3.95
C ILE A 40 -7.24 -5.34 3.02
N ARG A 41 -6.76 -6.49 2.52
CA ARG A 41 -7.54 -7.40 1.68
C ARG A 41 -8.82 -7.87 2.36
N GLY A 42 -8.77 -8.15 3.66
CA GLY A 42 -9.91 -8.64 4.44
C GLY A 42 -10.97 -7.61 4.81
N ASP A 43 -10.70 -6.30 4.71
CA ASP A 43 -11.63 -5.24 5.10
C ASP A 43 -12.02 -4.34 3.91
N GLU A 44 -13.25 -4.47 3.39
CA GLU A 44 -13.77 -3.72 2.23
C GLU A 44 -13.65 -2.19 2.37
N ARG A 45 -13.55 -1.66 3.59
CA ARG A 45 -13.43 -0.22 3.86
C ARG A 45 -12.01 0.32 3.67
N LEU A 46 -11.02 -0.57 3.57
CA LEU A 46 -9.61 -0.21 3.44
C LEU A 46 -9.16 -0.37 1.98
N GLN A 47 -8.40 0.59 1.47
CA GLN A 47 -7.64 0.51 0.23
C GLN A 47 -6.21 0.93 0.52
N ALA A 48 -5.26 0.44 -0.27
CA ALA A 48 -3.84 0.70 -0.04
C ALA A 48 -3.30 1.80 -0.96
N ILE A 49 -2.39 2.60 -0.40
CA ILE A 49 -1.43 3.40 -1.17
C ILE A 49 -0.06 2.86 -0.77
N TYR A 50 0.64 2.25 -1.72
CA TYR A 50 1.99 1.73 -1.54
C TYR A 50 3.00 2.80 -1.94
N LEU A 51 3.81 3.25 -0.99
CA LEU A 51 4.88 4.21 -1.24
C LEU A 51 6.20 3.46 -1.45
N THR A 52 6.86 3.69 -2.58
CA THR A 52 8.14 3.07 -2.95
C THR A 52 9.14 4.12 -3.41
N ASN A 53 10.43 3.78 -3.40
CA ASN A 53 11.49 4.66 -3.88
C ASN A 53 12.12 4.12 -5.16
N PHE A 54 12.40 5.02 -6.09
CA PHE A 54 13.08 4.68 -7.34
C PHE A 54 14.45 4.07 -7.05
N ASN A 55 14.76 2.98 -7.76
CA ASN A 55 16.03 2.25 -7.65
C ASN A 55 16.30 1.63 -6.26
N CYS A 56 15.27 1.43 -5.43
CA CYS A 56 15.38 0.65 -4.20
C CYS A 56 15.21 -0.84 -4.49
N GLY A 57 16.33 -1.58 -4.53
CA GLY A 57 16.34 -3.01 -4.88
C GLY A 57 15.38 -3.86 -4.03
N PRO A 58 15.45 -3.83 -2.68
CA PRO A 58 14.53 -4.59 -1.83
C PRO A 58 13.05 -4.25 -2.06
N ASP A 59 12.70 -2.98 -2.25
CA ASP A 59 11.30 -2.56 -2.44
C ASP A 59 10.71 -3.09 -3.76
N ALA A 60 11.53 -3.18 -4.82
CA ALA A 60 11.12 -3.76 -6.09
C ALA A 60 10.72 -5.24 -5.97
N PHE A 61 11.31 -5.98 -5.03
CA PHE A 61 10.85 -7.34 -4.71
C PHE A 61 9.58 -7.31 -3.85
N LEU A 62 9.56 -6.48 -2.81
CA LEU A 62 8.43 -6.41 -1.86
C LEU A 62 7.12 -6.04 -2.53
N ILE A 63 7.14 -5.15 -3.52
CA ILE A 63 5.90 -4.74 -4.21
C ILE A 63 5.29 -5.87 -5.03
N THR A 64 6.11 -6.77 -5.60
CA THR A 64 5.60 -7.94 -6.32
C THR A 64 4.85 -8.86 -5.36
N PHE A 65 5.44 -9.15 -4.19
CA PHE A 65 4.78 -9.92 -3.14
C PHE A 65 3.52 -9.23 -2.62
N PHE A 66 3.56 -7.91 -2.42
CA PHE A 66 2.39 -7.15 -2.02
C PHE A 66 1.25 -7.26 -3.03
N HIS A 67 1.56 -7.15 -4.33
CA HIS A 67 0.58 -7.27 -5.41
C HIS A 67 -0.06 -8.67 -5.44
N GLU A 68 0.73 -9.74 -5.25
CA GLU A 68 0.20 -11.11 -5.10
C GLU A 68 -0.70 -11.25 -3.86
N GLN A 69 -0.33 -10.62 -2.74
CA GLN A 69 -1.09 -10.73 -1.50
C GLN A 69 -2.40 -9.96 -1.51
N ILE A 70 -2.42 -8.76 -2.07
CA ILE A 70 -3.64 -7.92 -2.11
C ILE A 70 -4.66 -8.44 -3.13
N GLY A 71 -4.21 -9.18 -4.15
CA GLY A 71 -5.06 -9.82 -5.15
C GLY A 71 -5.78 -8.79 -6.04
N ASP A 72 -7.07 -9.01 -6.28
CA ASP A 72 -7.87 -8.15 -7.17
C ASP A 72 -8.26 -6.79 -6.53
N LYS A 73 -7.83 -6.53 -5.29
CA LYS A 73 -8.22 -5.32 -4.58
C LYS A 73 -7.38 -4.13 -5.08
N PRO A 74 -8.03 -3.04 -5.55
CA PRO A 74 -7.30 -1.91 -6.11
C PRO A 74 -6.42 -1.22 -5.06
N PHE A 75 -5.21 -0.87 -5.46
CA PHE A 75 -4.28 -0.05 -4.69
C PHE A 75 -3.54 0.92 -5.62
N LEU A 76 -2.98 1.97 -5.03
CA LEU A 76 -2.15 2.93 -5.74
C LEU A 76 -0.68 2.72 -5.41
N GLU A 77 0.14 2.47 -6.43
CA GLU A 77 1.59 2.52 -6.30
C GLU A 77 2.11 3.93 -6.57
N LEU A 78 2.81 4.49 -5.59
CA LEU A 78 3.47 5.80 -5.66
C LEU A 78 4.97 5.61 -5.52
N GLU A 79 5.67 5.73 -6.63
CA GLU A 79 7.13 5.79 -6.65
C GLU A 79 7.61 7.23 -6.45
N VAL A 80 8.61 7.39 -5.57
CA VAL A 80 9.29 8.65 -5.29
C VAL A 80 10.74 8.58 -5.76
N ASP A 81 11.16 9.61 -6.50
CA ASP A 81 12.54 9.87 -6.91
C ASP A 81 12.96 11.31 -6.53
N GLU A 82 14.24 11.63 -6.73
CA GLU A 82 14.81 12.96 -6.43
C GLU A 82 14.18 14.11 -7.26
N HIS A 83 13.54 13.79 -8.38
CA HIS A 83 12.94 14.76 -9.31
C HIS A 83 11.41 14.76 -9.24
N THR A 84 10.83 14.08 -8.25
CA THR A 84 9.39 13.85 -8.19
C THR A 84 8.69 15.17 -7.93
N ALA A 85 7.94 15.64 -8.92
CA ALA A 85 7.16 16.86 -8.80
C ALA A 85 5.89 16.59 -7.97
N ASP A 86 5.70 17.35 -6.90
CA ASP A 86 4.54 17.27 -5.98
C ASP A 86 3.20 17.19 -6.72
N ALA A 87 3.05 17.97 -7.81
CA ALA A 87 1.83 18.00 -8.61
C ALA A 87 1.48 16.64 -9.24
N GLY A 88 2.49 15.87 -9.67
CA GLY A 88 2.31 14.56 -10.25
C GLY A 88 1.76 13.54 -9.24
N MET A 89 2.26 13.56 -8.01
CA MET A 89 1.78 12.68 -6.94
C MET A 89 0.35 13.04 -6.53
N ILE A 90 0.04 14.33 -6.38
CA ILE A 90 -1.31 14.80 -6.04
C ILE A 90 -2.31 14.33 -7.08
N THR A 91 -2.01 14.53 -8.37
CA THR A 91 -2.92 14.16 -9.46
C THR A 91 -3.18 12.66 -9.51
N ARG A 92 -2.15 11.82 -9.24
CA ARG A 92 -2.31 10.36 -9.16
C ARG A 92 -3.21 9.94 -8.00
N CYS A 93 -3.04 10.55 -6.83
CA CYS A 93 -3.91 10.32 -5.68
C CYS A 93 -5.36 10.73 -5.99
N GLU A 94 -5.57 11.90 -6.60
CA GLU A 94 -6.91 12.37 -7.00
C GLU A 94 -7.58 11.39 -7.97
N ALA A 95 -6.87 10.98 -9.02
CA ALA A 95 -7.37 10.00 -9.99
C ALA A 95 -7.71 8.65 -9.34
N PHE A 96 -6.91 8.19 -8.37
CA PHE A 96 -7.18 6.97 -7.62
C PHE A 96 -8.45 7.10 -6.77
N PHE A 97 -8.59 8.16 -5.98
CA PHE A 97 -9.79 8.38 -5.17
C PHE A 97 -11.06 8.52 -6.02
N ASP A 98 -10.96 9.20 -7.17
CA ASP A 98 -12.05 9.31 -8.13
C ASP A 98 -12.46 7.93 -8.68
N SER A 99 -11.49 7.07 -9.02
CA SER A 99 -11.74 5.70 -9.49
C SER A 99 -12.45 4.82 -8.46
N LEU A 100 -12.23 5.08 -7.17
CA LEU A 100 -12.85 4.36 -6.06
C LEU A 100 -14.21 4.95 -5.64
N ASN A 101 -14.65 6.04 -6.27
CA ASN A 101 -15.82 6.84 -5.85
C ASN A 101 -15.75 7.31 -4.39
N ILE A 102 -14.54 7.49 -3.83
CA ILE A 102 -14.37 7.97 -2.46
C ILE A 102 -14.62 9.48 -2.45
N ARG A 103 -15.73 9.89 -1.83
CA ARG A 103 -16.08 11.32 -1.66
C ARG A 103 -15.56 11.84 -0.32
N GLN A 104 -15.15 13.11 -0.34
CA GLN A 104 -14.55 13.81 0.80
C GLN A 104 -15.40 13.71 2.07
N VAL A 105 -14.75 13.50 3.21
CA VAL A 105 -15.36 13.73 4.52
C VAL A 105 -15.34 15.24 4.77
N ALA A 106 -16.51 15.83 4.99
CA ALA A 106 -16.70 17.25 5.26
C ALA A 106 -16.17 17.67 6.64
#